data_AF-A0A960J9G7-F1
#
_entry.id   AF-A0A960J9G7-F1
#
_cell.length_a   1.000
_cell.length_b   1.000
_cell.length_c   1.000
_cell.angle_alpha   90.00
_cell.angle_beta   90.00
_cell.angle_gamma   90.00
#
_symmetry.space_group_name_H-M   'P 1'
#
loop_
_entity.id
_entity.type
_entity.pdbx_description
1 polymer ?
#
loop_
_entity_poly.entity_id
_entity_poly.type
_entity_poly.pdbx_seq_one_letter_code
_entity_poly.pdbx_strand_id
1 'polypeptide(L)'
;TNGLGFEVRCRVLLTTPLETFSVGQSIVISRGLIDVLPDEASLAMAISDELAHIALGHRTETMFAFSDFTIFEDAEILDRMRLDRSPEEIEAAGVKALEMLERSPYGDKLSQAGLFLKALERRAPHLPNLIRSNFGNSLASPDRLLRLAELAEQAPELDEERLEQIAALPLGSRVRLDPWTNEIALKEAKPVELRTAKDKMPFEVTPFMPYLTRLE
;
A
#
# COMPACT_ATOMS: atom_id res chain seq x y z
N THR A 1 -13.98 -16.66 7.26
CA THR A 1 -14.25 -15.21 7.10
C THR A 1 -14.13 -14.54 8.46
N ASN A 2 -13.62 -13.32 8.55
CA ASN A 2 -13.24 -12.67 9.81
C ASN A 2 -14.41 -12.21 10.71
N GLY A 3 -15.66 -12.59 10.40
CA GLY A 3 -16.80 -12.48 11.32
C GLY A 3 -17.20 -11.05 11.74
N LEU A 4 -16.80 -10.02 11.00
CA LEU A 4 -16.92 -8.62 11.41
C LEU A 4 -18.36 -8.12 11.59
N GLY A 5 -19.35 -8.75 10.98
CA GLY A 5 -20.77 -8.41 11.19
C GLY A 5 -21.21 -7.05 10.62
N PHE A 6 -20.35 -6.35 9.88
CA PHE A 6 -20.65 -5.10 9.19
C PHE A 6 -20.02 -5.03 7.80
N GLU A 7 -20.58 -4.17 6.95
CA GLU A 7 -20.07 -3.94 5.59
C GLU A 7 -18.92 -2.92 5.62
N VAL A 8 -17.84 -3.23 4.92
CA VAL A 8 -16.69 -2.32 4.73
C VAL A 8 -16.54 -2.04 3.25
N ARG A 9 -16.39 -0.76 2.91
CA ARG A 9 -16.17 -0.33 1.53
C ARG A 9 -14.69 -0.06 1.30
N CYS A 10 -14.20 -0.32 0.10
CA CYS A 10 -12.85 0.05 -0.31
C CYS A 10 -12.91 1.07 -1.43
N ARG A 11 -12.08 2.11 -1.37
CA ARG A 11 -11.93 3.13 -2.42
C ARG A 11 -10.46 3.33 -2.74
N VAL A 12 -10.19 3.69 -3.98
CA VAL A 12 -8.82 3.99 -4.42
C VAL A 12 -8.62 5.50 -4.48
N LEU A 13 -7.58 5.97 -3.81
CA LEU A 13 -7.09 7.35 -3.92
C LEU A 13 -6.06 7.41 -5.06
N LEU A 14 -6.23 8.35 -5.99
CA LEU A 14 -5.37 8.47 -7.18
C LEU A 14 -4.00 9.11 -6.89
N THR A 15 -3.44 8.89 -5.70
CA THR A 15 -2.10 9.34 -5.29
C THR A 15 -1.05 8.23 -5.49
N THR A 16 0.22 8.63 -5.50
CA THR A 16 1.38 7.72 -5.66
C THR A 16 2.00 7.25 -4.33
N PRO A 17 2.05 8.05 -3.24
CA PRO A 17 2.61 7.58 -1.97
C PRO A 17 1.93 6.30 -1.46
N LEU A 18 2.68 5.47 -0.74
CA LEU A 18 2.22 4.21 -0.19
C LEU A 18 1.45 4.47 1.09
N GLU A 19 0.13 4.61 0.96
CA GLU A 19 -0.73 4.98 2.08
C GLU A 19 -2.04 4.21 2.08
N THR A 20 -2.50 3.96 3.29
CA THR A 20 -3.82 3.42 3.62
C THR A 20 -4.36 4.23 4.79
N PHE A 21 -5.68 4.43 4.79
CA PHE A 21 -6.40 5.03 5.91
C PHE A 21 -7.87 4.64 5.87
N SER A 22 -8.56 4.88 6.98
CA SER A 22 -9.97 4.58 7.14
C SER A 22 -10.76 5.83 7.54
N VAL A 23 -11.90 6.03 6.86
CA VAL A 23 -12.89 7.06 7.19
C VAL A 23 -14.23 6.37 7.44
N GLY A 24 -14.62 6.28 8.71
CA GLY A 24 -15.76 5.46 9.11
C GLY A 24 -15.53 4.00 8.72
N GLN A 25 -16.46 3.42 7.95
CA GLN A 25 -16.35 2.04 7.43
C GLN A 25 -15.82 1.96 5.99
N SER A 26 -15.10 3.00 5.54
CA SER A 26 -14.48 3.02 4.21
C SER A 26 -12.97 3.01 4.35
N ILE A 27 -12.33 1.99 3.79
CA ILE A 27 -10.89 1.92 3.62
C ILE A 27 -10.54 2.65 2.33
N VAL A 28 -9.53 3.51 2.41
CA VAL A 28 -8.93 4.18 1.26
C VAL A 28 -7.52 3.65 1.10
N ILE A 29 -7.20 3.18 -0.11
CA ILE A 29 -5.88 2.70 -0.49
C ILE A 29 -5.35 3.54 -1.64
N SER A 30 -4.08 3.92 -1.62
CA SER A 30 -3.50 4.65 -2.73
C SER A 30 -3.27 3.75 -3.95
N ARG A 31 -3.45 4.34 -5.13
CA ARG A 31 -3.17 3.70 -6.41
C ARG A 31 -1.69 3.29 -6.52
N GLY A 32 -0.78 4.11 -5.99
CA GLY A 32 0.64 3.76 -5.93
C GLY A 32 0.94 2.53 -5.06
N LEU A 33 0.22 2.33 -3.94
CA LEU A 33 0.35 1.10 -3.16
C LEU A 33 -0.14 -0.12 -3.95
N ILE A 34 -1.31 -0.03 -4.59
CA ILE A 34 -1.82 -1.13 -5.44
C ILE A 34 -0.83 -1.50 -6.55
N ASP A 35 -0.16 -0.52 -7.14
CA ASP A 35 0.81 -0.74 -8.21
C ASP A 35 2.00 -1.61 -7.80
N VAL A 36 2.51 -1.42 -6.58
CA VAL A 36 3.76 -2.06 -6.13
C VAL A 36 3.56 -3.41 -5.44
N LEU A 37 2.31 -3.77 -5.11
CA LEU A 37 2.00 -5.02 -4.43
C LEU A 37 2.17 -6.21 -5.38
N PRO A 38 2.95 -7.24 -5.00
CA PRO A 38 3.26 -8.36 -5.89
C PRO A 38 2.05 -9.28 -6.11
N ASP A 39 1.22 -9.47 -5.09
CA ASP A 39 0.14 -10.46 -5.10
C ASP A 39 -1.07 -10.06 -4.23
N GLU A 40 -2.08 -10.93 -4.24
CA GLU A 40 -3.33 -10.73 -3.49
C GLU A 40 -3.12 -10.84 -1.97
N ALA A 41 -2.19 -11.66 -1.50
CA ALA A 41 -1.86 -11.75 -0.07
C ALA A 41 -1.25 -10.45 0.46
N SER A 42 -0.39 -9.80 -0.33
CA SER A 42 0.15 -8.48 0.00
C SER A 42 -0.93 -7.40 -0.04
N LEU A 43 -1.90 -7.49 -0.95
CA LEU A 43 -3.09 -6.62 -0.94
C LEU A 43 -3.94 -6.82 0.31
N ALA A 44 -4.18 -8.07 0.70
CA ALA A 44 -4.89 -8.40 1.93
C ALA A 44 -4.20 -7.81 3.17
N MET A 45 -2.86 -7.90 3.21
CA MET A 45 -2.04 -7.27 4.24
C MET A 45 -2.19 -5.75 4.27
N ALA A 46 -2.14 -5.10 3.10
CA ALA A 46 -2.27 -3.65 3.02
C ALA A 46 -3.63 -3.15 3.56
N ILE A 47 -4.71 -3.90 3.33
CA ILE A 47 -6.05 -3.53 3.80
C ILE A 47 -6.37 -4.03 5.22
N SER A 48 -5.69 -5.07 5.72
CA SER A 48 -6.03 -5.68 7.02
C SER A 48 -5.79 -4.76 8.19
N ASP A 49 -4.81 -3.87 8.08
CA ASP A 49 -4.47 -2.90 9.11
C ASP A 49 -5.61 -1.87 9.31
N GLU A 50 -6.12 -1.31 8.21
CA GLU A 50 -7.28 -0.41 8.26
C GLU A 50 -8.56 -1.14 8.65
N LEU A 51 -8.70 -2.40 8.24
CA LEU A 51 -9.81 -3.24 8.67
C LEU A 51 -9.79 -3.48 10.18
N ALA A 52 -8.60 -3.66 10.76
CA ALA A 52 -8.40 -3.78 12.19
C ALA A 52 -8.74 -2.47 12.93
N HIS A 53 -8.34 -1.30 12.40
CA HIS A 53 -8.79 -0.01 12.95
C HIS A 53 -10.32 0.10 13.01
N ILE A 54 -11.01 -0.29 11.93
CA ILE A 54 -12.48 -0.27 11.89
C ILE A 54 -13.08 -1.25 12.91
N ALA A 55 -12.54 -2.47 13.00
CA ALA A 55 -13.05 -3.49 13.90
C ALA A 55 -12.82 -3.18 15.39
N LEU A 56 -11.72 -2.49 15.73
CA LEU A 56 -11.42 -2.00 17.08
C LEU A 56 -12.21 -0.72 17.43
N GLY A 57 -12.90 -0.12 16.47
CA GLY A 57 -13.67 1.11 16.69
C GLY A 57 -12.79 2.35 16.86
N HIS A 58 -11.55 2.32 16.36
CA HIS A 58 -10.64 3.47 16.37
C HIS A 58 -11.28 4.63 15.60
N ARG A 59 -11.54 5.75 16.28
CA ARG A 59 -12.33 6.85 15.70
C ARG A 59 -11.46 7.73 14.81
N THR A 60 -11.88 7.95 13.58
CA THR A 60 -11.25 8.96 12.71
C THR A 60 -11.52 10.36 13.26
N GLU A 61 -10.56 11.27 13.17
CA GLU A 61 -10.77 12.67 13.53
C GLU A 61 -11.90 13.27 12.70
N THR A 62 -12.96 13.71 13.38
CA THR A 62 -14.18 14.22 12.72
C THR A 62 -14.14 15.73 12.48
N MET A 63 -13.08 16.42 12.88
CA MET A 63 -12.95 17.87 12.69
C MET A 63 -13.09 18.26 11.21
N PHE A 64 -12.57 17.45 10.28
CA PHE A 64 -12.70 17.67 8.84
C PHE A 64 -14.12 17.40 8.29
N ALA A 65 -15.04 16.87 9.10
CA ALA A 65 -16.44 16.72 8.71
C ALA A 65 -17.25 18.02 8.87
N PHE A 66 -16.66 19.05 9.49
CA PHE A 66 -17.29 20.34 9.72
C PHE A 66 -16.70 21.39 8.77
N SER A 67 -17.56 22.12 8.06
CA SER A 67 -17.16 23.17 7.09
C SER A 67 -16.21 24.19 7.69
N ASP A 68 -16.41 24.53 8.96
CA ASP A 68 -15.68 25.60 9.64
C ASP A 68 -14.19 25.27 9.84
N PHE A 69 -13.84 23.98 9.84
CA PHE A 69 -12.46 23.49 9.94
C PHE A 69 -11.84 23.16 8.57
N THR A 70 -12.58 23.35 7.48
CA THR A 70 -12.12 23.10 6.09
C THR A 70 -12.00 24.37 5.26
N ILE A 71 -11.96 25.54 5.91
CA ILE A 71 -11.74 26.84 5.26
C ILE A 71 -10.23 27.04 5.06
N PHE A 72 -9.68 26.38 4.06
CA PHE A 72 -8.31 26.56 3.58
C PHE A 72 -8.26 26.40 2.06
N GLU A 73 -7.16 26.80 1.41
CA GLU A 73 -7.05 26.67 -0.05
C GLU A 73 -6.94 25.20 -0.47
N ASP A 74 -7.44 24.85 -1.66
CA ASP A 74 -7.39 23.47 -2.17
C ASP A 74 -5.96 22.90 -2.18
N ALA A 75 -4.97 23.76 -2.46
CA ALA A 75 -3.56 23.39 -2.45
C ALA A 75 -3.06 22.97 -1.05
N GLU A 76 -3.72 23.39 0.02
CA GLU A 76 -3.37 23.09 1.41
C GLU A 76 -4.08 21.83 1.94
N ILE A 77 -5.02 21.24 1.20
CA ILE A 77 -5.79 20.05 1.63
C ILE A 77 -4.85 18.93 2.09
N LEU A 78 -3.86 18.57 1.26
CA LEU A 78 -2.95 17.45 1.54
C LEU A 78 -2.02 17.70 2.73
N ASP A 79 -1.77 18.96 3.05
CA ASP A 79 -0.90 19.32 4.17
C ASP A 79 -1.69 19.41 5.49
N ARG A 80 -2.94 19.87 5.44
CA ARG A 80 -3.78 20.09 6.64
C ARG A 80 -4.66 18.91 7.01
N MET A 81 -5.10 18.10 6.06
CA MET A 81 -5.95 16.95 6.33
C MET A 81 -5.12 15.71 6.63
N ARG A 82 -4.76 15.56 7.90
CA ARG A 82 -4.06 14.38 8.42
C ARG A 82 -5.03 13.51 9.21
N LEU A 83 -5.12 12.25 8.86
CA LEU A 83 -5.94 11.21 9.48
C LEU A 83 -5.01 10.20 10.17
N ASP A 84 -3.98 10.73 10.82
CA ASP A 84 -2.99 9.95 11.56
C ASP A 84 -3.64 9.30 12.79
N ARG A 85 -3.12 8.14 13.17
CA ARG A 85 -3.57 7.38 14.34
C ARG A 85 -2.57 7.53 15.47
N SER A 86 -3.04 7.38 16.70
CA SER A 86 -2.11 7.39 17.84
C SER A 86 -1.21 6.15 17.78
N PRO A 87 0.02 6.21 18.36
CA PRO A 87 0.90 5.05 18.41
C PRO A 87 0.24 3.81 19.03
N GLU A 88 -0.59 4.00 20.05
CA GLU A 88 -1.33 2.92 20.73
C GLU A 88 -2.39 2.29 19.81
N GLU A 89 -3.11 3.11 19.02
CA GLU A 89 -4.08 2.60 18.05
C GLU A 89 -3.39 1.83 16.91
N ILE A 90 -2.21 2.27 16.46
CA ILE A 90 -1.41 1.60 15.44
C ILE A 90 -0.94 0.23 15.93
N GLU A 91 -0.41 0.16 17.16
CA GLU A 91 0.04 -1.10 17.75
C GLU A 91 -1.12 -2.09 17.93
N ALA A 92 -2.23 -1.64 18.50
CA ALA A 92 -3.42 -2.47 18.69
C ALA A 92 -4.01 -2.96 17.35
N ALA A 93 -4.05 -2.10 16.33
CA ALA A 93 -4.48 -2.48 14.99
C ALA A 93 -3.54 -3.50 14.35
N GLY A 94 -2.22 -3.34 14.49
CA GLY A 94 -1.24 -4.29 13.97
C GLY A 94 -1.43 -5.71 14.51
N VAL A 95 -1.59 -5.86 15.83
CA VAL A 95 -1.87 -7.16 16.47
C VAL A 95 -3.16 -7.77 15.91
N LYS A 96 -4.21 -6.96 15.83
CA LYS A 96 -5.51 -7.42 15.33
C LYS A 96 -5.49 -7.77 13.84
N ALA A 97 -4.71 -7.04 13.04
CA ALA A 97 -4.54 -7.27 11.62
C ALA A 97 -3.86 -8.63 11.36
N LEU A 98 -2.83 -8.98 12.13
CA LEU A 98 -2.20 -10.30 12.07
C LEU A 98 -3.19 -11.42 12.38
N GLU A 99 -3.94 -11.32 13.49
CA GLU A 99 -4.99 -12.29 13.84
C GLU A 99 -6.02 -12.46 12.70
N MET A 100 -6.39 -11.36 12.04
CA MET A 100 -7.30 -11.37 10.90
C MET A 100 -6.70 -11.98 9.64
N LEU A 101 -5.41 -11.77 9.39
CA LEU A 101 -4.69 -12.31 8.24
C LEU A 101 -4.50 -13.82 8.37
N GLU A 102 -4.12 -14.31 9.55
CA GLU A 102 -3.99 -15.74 9.84
C GLU A 102 -5.30 -16.51 9.65
N ARG A 103 -6.44 -15.88 9.98
CA ARG A 103 -7.78 -16.45 9.78
C ARG A 103 -8.36 -16.22 8.38
N SER A 104 -7.62 -15.54 7.51
CA SER A 104 -8.02 -15.26 6.14
C SER A 104 -7.62 -16.39 5.19
N PRO A 105 -8.15 -16.41 3.95
CA PRO A 105 -7.67 -17.32 2.91
C PRO A 105 -6.18 -17.17 2.55
N TYR A 106 -5.51 -16.13 3.05
CA TYR A 106 -4.10 -15.82 2.77
C TYR A 106 -3.15 -16.20 3.90
N GLY A 107 -3.63 -16.83 5.00
CA GLY A 107 -2.80 -17.19 6.15
C GLY A 107 -1.54 -17.99 5.77
N ASP A 108 -1.67 -18.91 4.80
CA ASP A 108 -0.55 -19.73 4.31
C ASP A 108 0.36 -18.99 3.30
N LYS A 109 0.03 -17.76 2.91
CA LYS A 109 0.72 -16.96 1.87
C LYS A 109 1.33 -15.66 2.40
N LEU A 110 1.39 -15.50 3.72
CA LEU A 110 1.88 -14.28 4.37
C LEU A 110 3.38 -14.04 4.18
N SER A 111 4.16 -15.07 3.83
CA SER A 111 5.58 -14.95 3.54
C SER A 111 5.88 -13.91 2.46
N GLN A 112 5.03 -13.82 1.42
CA GLN A 112 5.20 -12.87 0.33
C GLN A 112 4.89 -11.43 0.76
N ALA A 113 3.86 -11.24 1.59
CA ALA A 113 3.53 -9.94 2.17
C ALA A 113 4.64 -9.43 3.11
N GLY A 114 5.24 -10.33 3.90
CA GLY A 114 6.39 -9.99 4.72
C GLY A 114 7.65 -9.67 3.90
N LEU A 115 7.87 -10.33 2.75
CA LEU A 115 8.93 -9.96 1.81
C LEU A 115 8.75 -8.55 1.24
N PHE A 116 7.52 -8.17 0.92
CA PHE A 116 7.21 -6.80 0.48
C PHE A 116 7.62 -5.77 1.55
N LEU A 117 7.30 -6.03 2.82
CA LEU A 117 7.67 -5.15 3.93
C LEU A 117 9.19 -5.08 4.12
N LYS A 118 9.92 -6.20 4.04
CA LYS A 118 11.40 -6.21 4.07
C LYS A 118 12.01 -5.39 2.93
N ALA A 119 11.48 -5.53 1.72
CA ALA A 119 11.95 -4.75 0.57
C ALA A 119 11.66 -3.26 0.75
N LEU A 120 10.50 -2.91 1.32
CA LEU A 120 10.14 -1.53 1.63
C LEU A 120 11.08 -0.94 2.67
N GLU A 121 11.34 -1.63 3.78
CA GLU A 121 12.27 -1.19 4.83
C GLU A 121 13.68 -0.97 4.27
N ARG A 122 14.18 -1.93 3.48
CA ARG A 122 15.51 -1.85 2.86
C ARG A 122 15.67 -0.63 1.94
N ARG A 123 14.60 -0.24 1.23
CA ARG A 123 14.62 0.85 0.25
C ARG A 123 14.10 2.18 0.80
N ALA A 124 13.47 2.19 1.97
CA ALA A 124 12.87 3.37 2.60
C ALA A 124 13.81 4.60 2.67
N PRO A 125 15.13 4.48 2.99
CA PRO A 125 16.04 5.63 2.97
C PRO A 125 16.12 6.37 1.63
N HIS A 126 15.85 5.67 0.52
CA HIS A 126 15.94 6.19 -0.83
C HIS A 126 14.57 6.60 -1.40
N LEU A 127 13.49 6.43 -0.63
CA LEU A 127 12.11 6.60 -1.09
C LEU A 127 11.30 7.62 -0.24
N PRO A 128 11.86 8.78 0.18
CA PRO A 128 11.22 9.66 1.15
C PRO A 128 9.85 10.18 0.71
N ASN A 129 9.66 10.43 -0.58
CA ASN A 129 8.38 10.92 -1.12
C ASN A 129 7.36 9.80 -1.36
N LEU A 130 7.81 8.55 -1.44
CA LEU A 130 6.94 7.42 -1.68
C LEU A 130 6.42 6.84 -0.37
N ILE A 131 7.22 6.86 0.71
CA ILE A 131 6.81 6.32 2.02
C ILE A 131 6.08 7.35 2.90
N ARG A 132 6.22 8.65 2.60
CA ARG A 132 5.50 9.72 3.30
C ARG A 132 4.05 9.78 2.84
N SER A 133 3.13 9.41 3.73
CA SER A 133 1.69 9.52 3.49
C SER A 133 1.21 10.96 3.30
N ASN A 134 0.12 11.15 2.56
CA ASN A 134 -0.54 12.45 2.41
C ASN A 134 -1.63 12.63 3.46
N PHE A 135 -2.47 11.61 3.65
CA PHE A 135 -3.60 11.67 4.58
C PHE A 135 -3.40 10.74 5.76
N GLY A 136 -3.07 9.48 5.49
CA GLY A 136 -3.10 8.40 6.49
C GLY A 136 -1.79 8.17 7.22
N ASN A 137 -1.71 7.00 7.86
CA ASN A 137 -0.46 6.52 8.45
C ASN A 137 0.51 6.07 7.36
N SER A 138 1.78 6.43 7.51
CA SER A 138 2.85 5.89 6.67
C SER A 138 3.09 4.40 6.99
N LEU A 139 3.40 3.58 5.98
CA LEU A 139 3.77 2.17 6.19
C LEU A 139 5.19 2.02 6.78
N ALA A 140 6.08 2.94 6.42
CA ALA A 140 7.48 2.94 6.81
C ALA A 140 7.97 4.38 7.00
N SER A 141 9.00 4.53 7.84
CA SER A 141 9.87 5.70 7.90
C SER A 141 11.23 5.34 7.27
N PRO A 142 12.12 6.32 7.00
CA PRO A 142 13.42 6.04 6.39
C PRO A 142 14.28 5.01 7.15
N ASP A 143 14.02 4.85 8.44
CA ASP A 143 14.80 4.07 9.39
C ASP A 143 14.14 2.75 9.82
N ARG A 144 12.83 2.59 9.66
CA ARG A 144 12.11 1.38 10.10
C ARG A 144 10.73 1.24 9.47
N LEU A 145 10.15 0.05 9.56
CA LEU A 145 8.71 -0.13 9.39
C LEU A 145 7.94 0.52 10.56
N LEU A 146 6.82 1.16 10.25
CA LEU A 146 5.93 1.75 11.26
C LEU A 146 4.78 0.81 11.60
N ARG A 147 4.48 -0.14 10.72
CA ARG A 147 3.33 -1.05 10.81
C ARG A 147 3.74 -2.46 10.40
N LEU A 148 3.12 -3.45 11.02
CA LEU A 148 3.25 -4.87 10.66
C LEU A 148 4.71 -5.39 10.63
N ALA A 149 5.58 -4.87 11.49
CA ALA A 149 6.99 -5.30 11.57
C ALA A 149 7.13 -6.80 11.90
N GLU A 150 6.27 -7.32 12.76
CA GLU A 150 6.24 -8.76 13.11
C GLU A 150 6.01 -9.65 11.88
N LEU A 151 5.19 -9.22 10.91
CA LEU A 151 4.99 -9.94 9.66
C LEU A 151 6.27 -10.01 8.81
N ALA A 152 7.04 -8.91 8.81
CA ALA A 152 8.32 -8.85 8.13
C ALA A 152 9.32 -9.81 8.79
N GLU A 153 9.39 -9.84 10.12
CA GLU A 153 10.28 -10.73 10.87
C GLU A 153 10.02 -12.22 10.57
N GLN A 154 8.75 -12.62 10.47
CA GLN A 154 8.35 -13.99 10.12
C GLN A 154 8.61 -14.36 8.65
N ALA A 155 8.89 -13.38 7.80
CA ALA A 155 9.13 -13.60 6.38
C ALA A 155 10.49 -14.28 6.12
N PRO A 156 10.66 -14.99 5.00
CA PRO A 156 11.97 -15.45 4.56
C PRO A 156 12.95 -14.28 4.34
N GLU A 157 14.23 -14.59 4.22
CA GLU A 157 15.26 -13.60 3.91
C GLU A 157 15.04 -12.99 2.52
N LEU A 158 15.34 -11.68 2.40
CA LEU A 158 15.29 -10.97 1.13
C LEU A 158 16.59 -11.23 0.35
N ASP A 159 16.46 -11.91 -0.77
CA ASP A 159 17.49 -12.21 -1.75
C ASP A 159 17.17 -11.47 -3.06
N GLU A 160 17.83 -10.31 -3.23
CA GLU A 160 17.60 -9.46 -4.40
C GLU A 160 18.09 -10.11 -5.70
N GLU A 161 19.10 -10.99 -5.64
CA GLU A 161 19.71 -11.65 -6.81
C GLU A 161 18.85 -12.81 -7.33
N ARG A 162 18.06 -13.46 -6.47
CA ARG A 162 17.18 -14.56 -6.87
C ARG A 162 16.01 -14.07 -7.73
N LEU A 163 16.07 -14.27 -9.04
CA LEU A 163 15.07 -13.79 -10.02
C LEU A 163 13.61 -14.10 -9.67
N GLU A 164 13.36 -15.28 -9.12
CA GLU A 164 12.02 -15.76 -8.75
C GLU A 164 11.42 -15.01 -7.55
N GLN A 165 12.25 -14.38 -6.70
CA GLN A 165 11.78 -13.62 -5.55
C GLN A 165 11.48 -12.17 -5.95
N ILE A 166 10.21 -11.92 -6.26
CA ILE A 166 9.69 -10.59 -6.59
C ILE A 166 9.00 -10.02 -5.35
N ALA A 167 9.74 -9.29 -4.51
CA ALA A 167 9.20 -8.74 -3.27
C ALA A 167 8.23 -7.56 -3.50
N ALA A 168 8.50 -6.73 -4.50
CA ALA A 168 7.65 -5.61 -4.89
C ALA A 168 7.77 -5.34 -6.39
N LEU A 169 6.79 -4.67 -6.96
CA LEU A 169 6.71 -4.33 -8.37
C LEU A 169 7.07 -2.86 -8.62
N PRO A 170 7.40 -2.49 -9.88
CA PRO A 170 7.62 -1.10 -10.23
C PRO A 170 6.30 -0.32 -10.31
N LEU A 171 6.36 0.97 -10.02
CA LEU A 171 5.26 1.92 -10.16
C LEU A 171 4.80 2.00 -11.61
N GLY A 172 3.48 2.05 -11.83
CA GLY A 172 2.87 2.09 -13.16
C GLY A 172 2.88 0.75 -13.91
N SER A 173 3.24 -0.36 -13.25
CA SER A 173 3.26 -1.69 -13.88
C SER A 173 1.90 -2.38 -13.91
N ARG A 174 1.03 -2.13 -12.92
CA ARG A 174 -0.25 -2.86 -12.76
C ARG A 174 -1.48 -2.03 -13.03
N VAL A 175 -1.53 -0.77 -12.61
CA VAL A 175 -2.74 0.06 -12.69
C VAL A 175 -2.62 1.00 -13.89
N ARG A 176 -3.66 1.01 -14.72
CA ARG A 176 -3.88 2.00 -15.77
C ARG A 176 -4.89 3.01 -15.25
N LEU A 177 -4.51 4.29 -15.28
CA LEU A 177 -5.42 5.41 -15.03
C LEU A 177 -5.87 6.00 -16.37
N ASP A 178 -7.17 6.13 -16.58
CA ASP A 178 -7.75 6.93 -17.65
C ASP A 178 -7.96 8.37 -17.13
N PRO A 179 -7.21 9.37 -17.63
CA PRO A 179 -7.32 10.73 -17.11
C PRO A 179 -8.54 11.51 -17.65
N TRP A 180 -9.31 10.94 -18.59
CA TRP A 180 -10.56 11.54 -19.05
C TRP A 180 -11.77 11.06 -18.25
N THR A 181 -11.78 9.78 -17.87
CA THR A 181 -12.89 9.21 -17.08
C THR A 181 -12.60 9.13 -15.58
N ASN A 182 -11.34 9.34 -15.17
CA ASN A 182 -10.86 9.10 -13.81
C ASN A 182 -11.08 7.65 -13.33
N GLU A 183 -11.17 6.71 -14.28
CA GLU A 183 -11.30 5.29 -13.97
C GLU A 183 -9.92 4.62 -13.93
N ILE A 184 -9.81 3.61 -13.07
CA ILE A 184 -8.63 2.75 -13.00
C ILE A 184 -9.00 1.33 -13.41
N ALA A 185 -8.08 0.69 -14.12
CA ALA A 185 -8.18 -0.71 -14.49
C ALA A 185 -6.85 -1.41 -14.23
N LEU A 186 -6.90 -2.72 -13.94
CA LEU A 186 -5.70 -3.54 -13.91
C LEU A 186 -5.24 -3.80 -15.35
N LYS A 187 -3.93 -3.69 -15.58
CA LYS A 187 -3.30 -4.04 -16.85
C LYS A 187 -3.28 -5.57 -16.98
N GLU A 188 -3.90 -6.06 -18.05
CA GLU A 188 -3.87 -7.48 -18.42
C GLU A 188 -2.66 -7.84 -19.31
N ALA A 189 -1.66 -6.95 -19.39
CA ALA A 189 -0.48 -7.18 -20.20
C ALA A 189 0.35 -8.34 -19.63
N LYS A 190 0.90 -9.17 -20.52
CA LYS A 190 1.82 -10.24 -20.12
C LYS A 190 3.03 -9.63 -19.40
N PRO A 191 3.41 -10.15 -18.21
CA PRO A 191 4.63 -9.74 -17.54
C PRO A 191 5.84 -9.87 -18.46
N VAL A 192 6.73 -8.87 -18.42
CA VAL A 192 8.00 -8.92 -19.14
C VAL A 192 8.90 -9.96 -18.46
N GLU A 193 9.55 -10.81 -19.27
CA GLU A 193 10.51 -11.79 -18.75
C GLU A 193 11.69 -11.08 -18.11
N LEU A 194 11.94 -11.37 -16.82
CA LEU A 194 13.09 -10.86 -16.09
C LEU A 194 14.33 -11.63 -16.50
N ARG A 195 15.35 -10.93 -17.00
CA ARG A 195 16.65 -11.52 -17.39
C ARG A 195 17.70 -11.33 -16.32
N THR A 196 17.57 -10.25 -15.55
CA THR A 196 18.49 -9.87 -14.49
C THR A 196 17.74 -9.38 -13.26
N ALA A 197 18.40 -9.41 -12.10
CA ALA A 197 17.82 -8.92 -10.85
C ALA A 197 17.38 -7.45 -10.93
N LYS A 198 18.09 -6.64 -11.74
CA LYS A 198 17.78 -5.22 -11.98
C LYS A 198 16.43 -5.02 -12.66
N ASP A 199 15.96 -5.98 -13.44
CA ASP A 199 14.70 -5.87 -14.17
C ASP A 199 13.48 -5.85 -13.22
N LYS A 200 13.64 -6.29 -11.96
CA LYS A 200 12.58 -6.28 -10.95
C LYS A 200 12.12 -4.85 -10.59
N MET A 201 13.04 -3.88 -10.61
CA MET A 201 12.78 -2.46 -10.33
C MET A 201 11.81 -2.19 -9.15
N PRO A 202 12.01 -2.76 -7.93
CA PRO A 202 11.01 -2.67 -6.87
C PRO A 202 10.83 -1.20 -6.40
N PHE A 203 9.60 -0.71 -6.40
CA PHE A 203 9.24 0.68 -6.06
C PHE A 203 9.81 1.75 -7.02
N GLU A 204 10.46 1.36 -8.10
CA GLU A 204 10.97 2.30 -9.10
C GLU A 204 9.92 2.59 -10.17
N VAL A 205 10.11 3.66 -10.94
CA VAL A 205 9.18 4.03 -12.00
C VAL A 205 9.42 3.14 -13.21
N THR A 206 8.36 2.48 -13.71
CA THR A 206 8.43 1.69 -14.94
C THR A 206 8.86 2.60 -16.11
N PRO A 207 9.96 2.30 -16.83
CA PRO A 207 10.41 3.14 -17.93
C PRO A 207 9.44 3.10 -19.10
N PHE A 208 9.26 4.23 -19.77
CA PHE A 208 8.54 4.29 -21.04
C PHE A 208 9.43 3.75 -22.16
N MET A 209 9.02 2.64 -22.79
CA MET A 209 9.71 2.07 -23.95
C MET A 209 8.95 2.44 -25.23
N PRO A 210 9.52 3.30 -26.11
CA PRO A 210 8.88 3.59 -27.39
C PRO A 210 8.81 2.31 -28.25
N TYR A 211 7.71 2.13 -28.97
CA TYR A 211 7.58 1.03 -29.92
C TYR A 211 8.55 1.25 -31.08
N LEU A 212 9.58 0.41 -31.17
CA LEU A 212 10.55 0.46 -32.25
C LEU A 212 10.15 -0.53 -33.34
N THR A 213 9.97 -0.02 -34.56
CA THR A 213 9.81 -0.84 -35.77
C THR A 213 11.06 -0.68 -36.62
N ARG A 214 11.57 -1.79 -37.16
CA ARG A 214 12.64 -1.75 -38.15
C ARG A 214 12.07 -1.23 -39.46
N LEU A 215 12.64 -0.14 -39.98
CA LEU A 215 12.43 0.25 -41.39
C LEU A 215 13.18 -0.76 -42.27
N GLU A 216 12.46 -1.37 -43.20
CA GLU A 216 13.03 -2.22 -44.25
C GLU A 216 13.85 -1.40 -45.26
#